data_AF-A0A1F7U825-F1
#
_entry.id   AF-A0A1F7U825-F1
#
_cell.length_a   1.000
_cell.length_b   1.000
_cell.length_c   1.000
_cell.angle_alpha   90.00
_cell.angle_beta   90.00
_cell.angle_gamma   90.00
#
_symmetry.space_group_name_H-M   'P 1'
#
loop_
_entity.id
_entity.type
_entity.pdbx_description
1 polymer ?
#
loop_
_entity_poly.entity_id
_entity_poly.type
_entity_poly.pdbx_seq_one_letter_code
_entity_poly.pdbx_strand_id
1 'polypeptide(L)'
;MGDGLLIGRIYSVRAGSALVLMLNDSRSRVAVSVNDSRETIGVLEGDRGLSMTVSLIPQTAVIAPGDAVITSGLEPGVRRGLAIGTIEKIEKSERASFQSAVIRPFSAGRFPSIVQVIVPTADFRLMTDL
;
A
#
# COMPACT_ATOMS: atom_id res chain seq x y z
N MET A 1 -17.18 -2.57 -0.40
CA MET A 1 -16.19 -1.48 -0.32
C MET A 1 -16.47 -0.74 0.97
N GLY A 2 -15.75 -1.01 2.07
CA GLY A 2 -16.31 -0.78 3.41
C GLY A 2 -15.42 -0.28 4.56
N ASP A 3 -14.12 -0.02 4.38
CA ASP A 3 -13.24 0.33 5.53
C ASP A 3 -12.30 1.54 5.30
N GLY A 4 -12.52 2.31 4.22
CA GLY A 4 -11.72 3.48 3.87
C GLY A 4 -10.56 3.21 2.90
N LEU A 5 -9.81 4.28 2.59
CA LEU A 5 -8.67 4.25 1.67
C LEU A 5 -7.37 4.40 2.46
N LEU A 6 -6.39 3.53 2.21
CA LEU A 6 -5.05 3.78 2.71
C LEU A 6 -4.40 4.87 1.85
N ILE A 7 -3.96 5.96 2.49
CA ILE A 7 -3.31 7.10 1.82
C ILE A 7 -1.85 7.30 2.24
N GLY A 8 -1.44 6.70 3.36
CA GLY A 8 -0.10 6.79 3.90
C GLY A 8 0.03 6.09 5.25
N ARG A 9 1.21 6.22 5.86
CA ARG A 9 1.53 5.71 7.19
C ARG A 9 2.11 6.79 8.06
N ILE A 10 1.93 6.68 9.38
CA ILE A 10 2.58 7.60 10.32
C ILE A 10 4.09 7.39 10.23
N TYR A 11 4.81 8.48 9.93
CA TYR A 11 6.28 8.51 9.87
C TYR A 11 6.88 8.90 11.21
N SER A 12 6.29 9.90 11.86
CA SER A 12 6.68 10.33 13.19
C SER A 12 5.52 11.02 13.91
N VAL A 13 5.58 11.01 15.23
CA VAL A 13 4.59 11.62 16.11
C VAL A 13 5.28 12.72 16.94
N ARG A 14 4.58 13.82 17.15
CA ARG A 14 4.97 14.94 18.00
C ARG A 14 3.82 15.29 18.94
N ALA A 15 4.06 16.18 19.90
CA ALA A 15 2.98 16.71 20.73
C ALA A 15 1.88 17.35 19.85
N GLY A 16 0.69 16.78 19.88
CA GLY A 16 -0.49 17.27 19.16
C GLY A 16 -0.45 17.13 17.63
N SER A 17 0.54 16.46 17.04
CA SER A 17 0.63 16.31 15.58
C SER A 17 1.40 15.05 15.16
N ALA A 18 1.21 14.62 13.92
CA ALA A 18 1.95 13.53 13.32
C ALA A 18 2.31 13.86 11.88
N LEU A 19 3.46 13.38 11.42
CA LEU A 19 3.86 13.43 10.02
C LEU A 19 3.42 12.13 9.35
N VAL A 20 2.74 12.25 8.21
CA VAL A 20 2.31 11.13 7.37
C VAL A 20 3.27 10.99 6.21
N LEU A 21 3.80 9.78 6.01
CA LEU A 21 4.48 9.40 4.77
C LEU A 21 3.42 8.87 3.80
N MET A 22 3.19 9.61 2.71
CA MET A 22 2.21 9.26 1.69
C MET A 22 2.64 8.02 0.90
N LEU A 23 1.68 7.24 0.39
CA LEU A 23 1.98 6.01 -0.36
C LEU A 23 2.81 6.21 -1.62
N ASN A 24 2.71 7.38 -2.25
CA ASN A 24 3.43 7.76 -3.46
C ASN A 24 4.81 8.39 -3.20
N ASP A 25 5.22 8.55 -1.94
CA ASP A 25 6.59 8.95 -1.59
C ASP A 25 7.56 7.79 -1.89
N SER A 26 8.77 8.08 -2.38
CA SER A 26 9.77 7.06 -2.74
C SER A 26 10.30 6.24 -1.55
N ARG A 27 10.06 6.71 -0.32
CA ARG A 27 10.39 5.99 0.91
C ARG A 27 9.24 5.12 1.40
N SER A 28 8.07 5.20 0.75
CA SER A 28 6.92 4.37 1.09
C SER A 28 7.05 3.01 0.42
N ARG A 29 6.99 1.96 1.25
CA ARG A 29 6.94 0.56 0.83
C ARG A 29 5.87 -0.14 1.63
N VAL A 30 4.88 -0.69 0.95
CA VAL A 30 3.72 -1.34 1.59
C VAL A 30 3.44 -2.71 0.98
N ALA A 31 3.26 -3.73 1.81
CA ALA A 31 2.90 -5.08 1.35
C ALA A 31 1.42 -5.13 0.96
N VAL A 32 1.15 -5.43 -0.31
CA VAL A 32 -0.20 -5.40 -0.89
C VAL A 32 -0.60 -6.74 -1.48
N SER A 33 -1.90 -6.96 -1.60
CA SER A 33 -2.47 -8.07 -2.34
C SER A 33 -3.31 -7.57 -3.52
N VAL A 34 -3.31 -8.33 -4.61
CA VAL A 34 -4.18 -8.09 -5.78
C VAL A 34 -5.43 -8.96 -5.66
N ASN A 35 -6.61 -8.36 -5.90
CA ASN A 35 -7.93 -9.01 -5.82
C ASN A 35 -8.21 -9.79 -4.51
N ASP A 36 -7.67 -9.30 -3.39
CA ASP A 36 -7.80 -9.99 -2.09
C ASP A 36 -7.35 -11.46 -2.13
N SER A 37 -6.39 -11.79 -3.02
CA SER A 37 -5.71 -13.08 -3.02
C SER A 37 -4.69 -13.13 -1.88
N ARG A 38 -4.55 -14.28 -1.23
CA ARG A 38 -3.46 -14.56 -0.27
C ARG A 38 -2.18 -15.03 -0.98
N GLU A 39 -2.27 -15.37 -2.24
CA GLU A 39 -1.15 -15.90 -3.04
C GLU A 39 -0.53 -14.82 -3.92
N THR A 40 -1.31 -13.81 -4.33
CA THR A 40 -0.85 -12.70 -5.18
C THR A 40 -0.47 -11.50 -4.32
N ILE A 41 0.72 -11.56 -3.73
CA ILE A 41 1.30 -10.50 -2.90
C ILE A 41 2.40 -9.77 -3.69
N GLY A 42 2.54 -8.47 -3.44
CA GLY A 42 3.65 -7.66 -3.95
C GLY A 42 3.96 -6.51 -3.00
N VAL A 43 4.92 -5.67 -3.41
CA VAL A 43 5.33 -4.47 -2.65
C VAL A 43 4.94 -3.23 -3.45
N LEU A 44 4.03 -2.43 -2.90
CA LEU A 44 3.71 -1.11 -3.43
C LEU A 44 4.83 -0.13 -3.06
N GLU A 45 5.39 0.52 -4.06
CA GLU A 45 6.40 1.57 -3.95
C GLU A 45 5.89 2.84 -4.62
N GLY A 46 6.11 3.98 -3.97
CA GLY A 46 5.88 5.30 -4.58
C GLY A 46 7.08 5.79 -5.38
N ASP A 47 6.86 6.74 -6.28
CA ASP A 47 7.94 7.50 -6.92
C ASP A 47 7.66 9.00 -6.87
N ARG A 48 8.40 9.70 -6.00
CA ARG A 48 8.46 11.17 -5.87
C ARG A 48 7.09 11.88 -5.88
N GLY A 49 6.05 11.23 -5.37
CA GLY A 49 4.69 11.80 -5.32
C GLY A 49 3.89 11.68 -6.62
N LEU A 50 4.45 11.10 -7.69
CA LEU A 50 3.85 11.10 -9.02
C LEU A 50 3.16 9.77 -9.38
N SER A 51 3.76 8.64 -9.03
CA SER A 51 3.27 7.33 -9.41
C SER A 51 3.38 6.32 -8.27
N MET A 52 2.71 5.19 -8.45
CA MET A 52 2.82 4.03 -7.58
C MET A 52 2.93 2.77 -8.43
N THR A 53 3.81 1.86 -8.02
CA THR A 53 4.05 0.59 -8.69
C THR A 53 4.03 -0.53 -7.66
N VAL A 54 3.37 -1.64 -7.98
CA VAL A 54 3.55 -2.89 -7.22
C VAL A 54 4.63 -3.70 -7.90
N SER A 55 5.72 -3.96 -7.18
CA SER A 55 6.82 -4.82 -7.59
C SER A 55 6.75 -6.18 -6.89
N LEU A 56 7.61 -7.11 -7.29
CA LEU A 56 7.73 -8.46 -6.70
C LEU A 56 6.46 -9.32 -6.78
N ILE A 57 5.60 -9.09 -7.78
CA ILE A 57 4.44 -9.95 -8.02
C ILE A 57 4.95 -11.24 -8.67
N PRO A 58 4.61 -12.45 -8.17
CA PRO A 58 5.01 -13.70 -8.80
C PRO A 58 4.66 -13.73 -10.29
N GLN A 59 5.58 -14.21 -11.13
CA GLN A 59 5.37 -14.28 -12.59
C GLN A 59 4.20 -15.19 -13.00
N THR A 60 3.89 -16.17 -12.14
CA THR A 60 2.78 -17.13 -12.28
C THR A 60 1.43 -16.54 -11.87
N ALA A 61 1.41 -15.40 -11.17
CA ALA A 61 0.17 -14.77 -10.77
C ALA A 61 -0.60 -14.25 -11.99
N VAL A 62 -1.90 -14.55 -12.03
CA VAL A 62 -2.81 -14.02 -13.04
C VAL A 62 -3.38 -12.71 -12.52
N ILE A 63 -3.04 -11.61 -13.19
CA ILE A 63 -3.47 -10.25 -12.88
C ILE A 63 -3.92 -9.54 -14.15
N ALA A 64 -4.82 -8.57 -14.03
CA ALA A 64 -5.38 -7.79 -15.12
C ALA A 64 -5.51 -6.30 -14.76
N PRO A 65 -5.49 -5.40 -15.76
CA PRO A 65 -5.92 -4.02 -15.54
C PRO A 65 -7.34 -3.97 -14.98
N GLY A 66 -7.56 -3.08 -14.01
CA GLY A 66 -8.81 -2.97 -13.26
C GLY A 66 -8.84 -3.78 -11.95
N ASP A 67 -7.94 -4.76 -11.78
CA ASP A 67 -7.84 -5.52 -10.53
C ASP A 67 -7.58 -4.62 -9.33
N ALA A 68 -8.23 -4.92 -8.22
CA ALA A 68 -8.11 -4.13 -7.00
C ALA A 68 -6.78 -4.41 -6.30
N VAL A 69 -6.14 -3.34 -5.83
CA VAL A 69 -4.95 -3.41 -4.96
C VAL A 69 -5.35 -2.94 -3.57
N ILE A 70 -5.05 -3.77 -2.57
CA ILE A 70 -5.43 -3.57 -1.18
C ILE A 70 -4.27 -3.97 -0.25
N THR A 71 -4.30 -3.57 1.01
CA THR A 71 -3.32 -4.01 2.01
C THR A 71 -3.35 -5.52 2.21
N SER A 72 -2.18 -6.16 2.27
CA SER A 72 -2.04 -7.62 2.45
C SER A 72 -2.28 -8.09 3.89
N GLY A 73 -2.06 -7.21 4.87
CA GLY A 73 -2.03 -7.56 6.29
C GLY A 73 -0.70 -8.12 6.80
N LEU A 74 0.35 -8.13 5.99
CA LEU A 74 1.69 -8.60 6.39
C LEU A 74 2.48 -7.57 7.19
N GLU A 75 2.11 -6.30 7.10
CA GLU A 75 2.72 -5.25 7.92
C GLU A 75 2.16 -5.27 9.34
N PRO A 76 3.03 -5.24 10.37
CA PRO A 76 2.60 -5.10 11.75
C PRO A 76 1.66 -3.90 11.88
N GLY A 77 0.44 -4.17 12.34
CA GLY A 77 -0.52 -3.12 12.62
C GLY A 77 -1.33 -2.58 11.45
N VAL A 78 -1.10 -3.06 10.23
CA VAL A 78 -1.95 -2.75 9.08
C VAL A 78 -2.93 -3.89 8.87
N ARG A 79 -4.23 -3.63 9.03
CA ARG A 79 -5.25 -4.63 8.71
C ARG A 79 -5.25 -4.91 7.20
N ARG A 80 -5.48 -6.17 6.85
CA ARG A 80 -5.74 -6.59 5.47
C ARG A 80 -7.03 -5.95 4.95
N GLY A 81 -7.08 -5.64 3.65
CA GLY A 81 -8.33 -5.25 2.96
C GLY A 81 -8.57 -3.75 2.79
N LEU A 82 -7.66 -2.88 3.25
CA LEU A 82 -7.78 -1.44 3.02
C LEU A 82 -7.51 -1.14 1.55
N ALA A 83 -8.42 -0.41 0.91
CA ALA A 83 -8.33 -0.13 -0.52
C ALA A 83 -7.26 0.92 -0.83
N ILE A 84 -6.52 0.71 -1.92
CA ILE A 84 -5.46 1.61 -2.39
C ILE A 84 -5.78 2.13 -3.80
N GLY A 85 -6.06 1.23 -4.74
CA GLY A 85 -6.27 1.59 -6.14
C GLY A 85 -6.58 0.39 -7.03
N THR A 86 -6.40 0.57 -8.33
CA THR A 86 -6.52 -0.50 -9.33
C THR A 86 -5.27 -0.60 -10.19
N ILE A 87 -4.96 -1.79 -10.70
CA ILE A 87 -3.94 -1.95 -11.74
C ILE A 87 -4.35 -1.14 -12.98
N GLU A 88 -3.46 -0.29 -13.45
CA GLU A 88 -3.62 0.47 -14.70
C GLU A 88 -2.90 -0.23 -15.85
N LYS A 89 -1.67 -0.69 -15.61
CA LYS A 89 -0.81 -1.34 -16.60
C LYS A 89 0.02 -2.42 -15.93
N ILE A 90 0.25 -3.52 -16.63
CA ILE A 90 1.13 -4.61 -16.20
C ILE A 90 2.43 -4.53 -17.01
N GLU A 91 3.55 -4.70 -16.33
CA GLU A 91 4.88 -4.73 -16.92
C GLU A 91 5.50 -6.09 -16.65
N LYS A 92 5.69 -6.85 -17.73
CA LYS A 92 6.16 -8.23 -17.70
C LYS A 92 7.34 -8.40 -18.65
N SER A 93 8.33 -9.15 -18.20
CA SER A 93 9.47 -9.58 -19.02
C SER A 93 9.62 -11.09 -18.90
N GLU A 94 9.75 -11.80 -20.02
CA GLU A 94 9.80 -13.27 -20.03
C GLU A 94 10.97 -13.87 -19.24
N ARG A 95 12.04 -13.08 -19.03
CA ARG A 95 13.25 -13.52 -18.32
C ARG A 95 13.24 -13.19 -16.82
N ALA A 96 12.23 -12.48 -16.34
CA ALA A 96 12.16 -12.06 -14.94
C ALA A 96 11.38 -13.07 -14.09
N SER A 97 11.83 -13.29 -12.85
CA SER A 97 11.11 -14.13 -11.87
C SER A 97 9.85 -13.48 -11.30
N PHE A 98 9.74 -12.15 -11.46
CA PHE A 98 8.64 -11.34 -10.98
C PHE A 98 8.15 -10.38 -12.08
N GLN A 99 6.88 -10.00 -11.99
CA GLN A 99 6.27 -8.93 -12.78
C GLN A 99 5.96 -7.71 -11.89
N SER A 100 5.67 -6.57 -12.51
CA SER A 100 5.25 -5.35 -11.85
C SER A 100 3.95 -4.79 -12.44
N ALA A 101 3.28 -3.92 -11.69
CA ALA A 101 2.05 -3.28 -12.11
C ALA A 101 2.03 -1.80 -11.71
N VAL A 102 1.72 -0.92 -12.66
CA VAL A 102 1.44 0.50 -12.41
C VAL A 102 0.05 0.62 -11.82
N ILE A 103 -0.08 1.37 -10.72
CA ILE A 103 -1.32 1.49 -9.96
C ILE A 103 -1.91 2.89 -10.11
N ARG A 104 -3.20 2.93 -10.43
CA ARG A 104 -4.01 4.13 -10.35
C ARG A 104 -4.63 4.23 -8.94
N PRO A 105 -4.20 5.19 -8.09
CA PRO A 105 -4.75 5.34 -6.74
C PRO A 105 -6.20 5.80 -6.76
N PHE A 106 -7.01 5.32 -5.81
CA PHE A 106 -8.35 5.88 -5.57
C PHE A 106 -8.32 7.28 -4.93
N SER A 107 -7.19 7.63 -4.30
CA SER A 107 -6.91 8.95 -3.72
C SER A 107 -6.44 9.98 -4.74
N ALA A 108 -6.25 9.63 -6.01
CA ALA A 108 -5.77 10.55 -7.04
C ALA A 108 -6.60 11.83 -7.08
N GLY A 109 -5.95 13.00 -6.96
CA GLY A 109 -6.60 14.31 -6.97
C GLY A 109 -7.44 14.62 -5.73
N ARG A 110 -7.35 13.84 -4.65
CA ARG A 110 -8.07 14.07 -3.39
C ARG A 110 -7.13 14.58 -2.31
N PHE A 111 -7.58 15.59 -1.57
CA PHE A 111 -6.87 16.17 -0.43
C PHE A 111 -7.79 16.12 0.80
N PRO A 112 -7.73 15.04 1.60
CA PRO A 112 -8.62 14.89 2.75
C PRO A 112 -8.29 15.92 3.83
N SER A 113 -9.31 16.61 4.34
CA SER A 113 -9.19 17.49 5.53
C SER A 113 -9.31 16.72 6.84
N ILE A 114 -9.89 15.52 6.80
CA ILE A 114 -10.08 14.62 7.94
C ILE A 114 -9.54 13.25 7.54
N VAL A 115 -8.74 12.65 8.42
CA VAL A 115 -8.19 11.31 8.26
C VAL A 115 -8.44 10.50 9.53
N GLN A 116 -8.50 9.18 9.38
CA GLN A 116 -8.54 8.25 10.50
C GLN A 116 -7.17 7.58 10.63
N VAL A 117 -6.64 7.52 11.86
CA VAL A 117 -5.43 6.75 12.17
C VAL A 117 -5.84 5.41 12.73
N ILE A 118 -5.38 4.33 12.11
CA ILE A 118 -5.56 2.97 12.61
C ILE A 118 -4.39 2.66 13.54
N VAL A 119 -4.68 2.48 14.83
CA VAL A 119 -3.68 2.08 15.82
C VAL A 119 -3.80 0.58 16.07
N PRO A 120 -2.69 -0.18 15.96
CA PRO A 120 -2.70 -1.62 16.25
C PRO A 120 -3.00 -1.87 17.72
N THR A 121 -3.87 -2.83 18.00
CA THR A 121 -4.25 -3.16 19.39
C THR A 121 -3.24 -4.09 20.09
N ALA A 122 -2.25 -4.62 19.35
CA ALA A 122 -1.16 -5.42 19.91
C ALA A 122 0.03 -4.52 20.31
N ASP A 123 0.31 -4.44 21.61
CA ASP A 123 1.46 -3.88 22.31
C ASP A 123 2.33 -2.84 21.58
N PHE A 124 1.74 -1.68 21.28
CA PHE A 124 2.49 -0.45 20.93
C PHE A 124 3.49 -0.04 22.04
N ARG A 125 3.36 -0.60 23.25
CA ARG A 125 4.21 -0.31 24.42
C ARG A 125 5.66 -0.74 24.27
N LEU A 126 5.99 -1.69 23.40
CA LEU A 126 7.36 -2.24 23.34
C LEU A 126 8.34 -1.45 22.46
N MET A 127 7.89 -0.43 21.70
CA MET A 127 8.76 0.34 20.80
C MET A 127 9.17 1.72 21.33
N THR A 128 8.76 2.09 22.55
CA THR A 128 9.15 3.37 23.17
C THR A 128 10.29 3.21 24.20
N ASP A 129 10.75 1.97 24.42
CA ASP A 129 11.73 1.61 25.46
C ASP A 129 13.12 1.19 24.89
N LEU A 130 13.50 1.69 23.71
CA LEU A 130 14.85 1.51 23.14
C LEU A 130 15.50 2.85 22.76
#